data_AF-A0ABD5LX60-F1
#
_entry.id   AF-A0ABD5LX60-F1
#
_cell.length_a   1.000
_cell.length_b   1.000
_cell.length_c   1.000
_cell.angle_alpha   90.00
_cell.angle_beta   90.00
_cell.angle_gamma   90.00
#
_symmetry.space_group_name_H-M   'P 1'
#
loop_
_entity.id
_entity.type
_entity.pdbx_description
1 polymer ?
#
loop_
_entity_poly.entity_id
_entity_poly.type
_entity_poly.pdbx_seq_one_letter_code
_entity_poly.pdbx_strand_id
1 'polypeptide(L)' 'MGPPSAAVLCALSARFRCQVRHVYAEEGCGFCGYSEYDHGRLTDHESDEIEFSDEENEDGFQDVTGPDYILDSLPHYGG' A
#
# COMPACT_ATOMS: atom_id res chain seq x y z
N MET A 1 -0.48 0.44 -15.43
CA MET A 1 0.66 1.26 -14.97
C MET A 1 0.91 0.87 -13.53
N GLY A 2 2.15 0.59 -13.14
CA GLY A 2 2.48 0.21 -11.77
C GLY A 2 2.69 1.43 -10.86
N PRO A 3 2.81 1.22 -9.54
CA PRO A 3 3.12 2.29 -8.60
C PRO A 3 4.46 2.99 -8.93
N PRO A 4 4.70 4.20 -8.39
CA PRO A 4 5.99 4.88 -8.50
C PRO A 4 7.13 3.95 -8.08
N SER A 5 8.23 3.95 -8.83
CA SER A 5 9.36 3.09 -8.50
C SER A 5 10.03 3.52 -7.19
N ALA A 6 10.67 2.56 -6.51
CA ALA A 6 11.42 2.83 -5.27
C ALA A 6 12.45 3.97 -5.44
N ALA A 7 13.06 4.10 -6.62
CA ALA A 7 14.00 5.18 -6.91
C ALA A 7 13.36 6.58 -6.82
N VAL A 8 12.09 6.71 -7.25
CA VAL A 8 11.35 7.98 -7.18
C VAL A 8 11.05 8.33 -5.73
N LEU A 9 10.53 7.39 -4.95
CA LEU A 9 10.16 7.61 -3.55
C LEU A 9 11.38 7.87 -2.67
N CYS A 10 12.47 7.16 -2.93
CA CYS A 10 13.77 7.39 -2.32
C CYS A 10 14.26 8.82 -2.61
N ALA A 11 14.32 9.23 -3.88
CA ALA A 11 14.72 10.59 -4.25
C ALA A 11 13.80 11.66 -3.63
N LEU A 12 12.51 11.38 -3.50
CA LEU A 12 11.53 12.28 -2.88
C LEU A 12 11.81 12.47 -1.39
N SER A 13 12.00 11.38 -0.63
CA SER A 13 12.34 11.44 0.81
C SER A 13 13.66 12.20 1.05
N ALA A 14 14.66 12.01 0.20
CA ALA A 14 15.93 12.74 0.26
C ALA A 14 15.76 14.24 -0.02
N ARG A 15 15.02 14.57 -1.08
CA ARG A 15 14.84 15.95 -1.56
C ARG A 15 14.15 16.81 -0.52
N PHE A 16 13.11 16.27 0.12
CA PHE A 16 12.30 17.00 1.09
C PHE A 16 12.73 16.75 2.54
N ARG A 17 13.75 15.91 2.77
CA ARG A 17 14.23 15.54 4.12
C ARG A 17 13.08 15.10 5.02
N CYS A 18 12.28 14.19 4.51
CA CYS A 18 11.10 13.67 5.19
C CYS A 18 11.09 12.14 5.19
N GLN A 19 10.25 11.61 6.07
CA GLN A 19 9.83 10.22 6.02
C GLN A 19 8.69 10.09 5.00
N VAL A 20 8.76 9.07 4.16
CA VAL A 20 7.74 8.72 3.18
C VAL A 20 7.32 7.28 3.44
N ARG A 21 6.06 7.09 3.83
CA ARG A 21 5.41 5.78 3.84
C ARG A 21 4.56 5.66 2.59
N HIS A 22 4.86 4.68 1.76
CA HIS A 22 4.15 4.41 0.52
C HIS A 22 3.47 3.05 0.63
N VAL A 23 2.14 3.05 0.75
CA VAL A 23 1.31 1.85 0.82
C VAL A 23 0.63 1.67 -0.53
N TYR A 24 0.62 0.45 -1.05
CA TYR A 24 0.04 0.13 -2.35
C TYR A 24 -0.69 -1.21 -2.31
N ALA A 25 -1.72 -1.32 -3.14
CA ALA A 25 -2.54 -2.53 -3.28
C ALA A 25 -3.14 -2.57 -4.70
N GLU A 26 -3.04 -3.73 -5.36
CA GLU A 26 -3.45 -3.96 -6.74
C GLU A 26 -4.59 -4.98 -6.80
N GLU A 27 -5.80 -4.48 -7.11
CA GLU A 27 -7.04 -5.26 -7.13
C GLU A 27 -7.00 -6.45 -8.10
N GLY A 28 -6.29 -6.30 -9.24
CA GLY A 28 -6.26 -7.32 -10.29
C GLY A 28 -5.46 -8.58 -9.98
N CYS A 29 -4.55 -8.52 -8.99
CA CYS A 29 -3.70 -9.64 -8.61
C CYS A 29 -3.73 -9.91 -7.10
N GLY A 30 -4.53 -9.14 -6.35
CA GLY A 30 -4.53 -9.17 -4.88
C GLY A 30 -3.18 -8.79 -4.27
N PHE A 31 -2.25 -8.17 -5.00
CA PHE A 31 -0.91 -7.89 -4.49
C PHE A 31 -0.90 -6.60 -3.71
N CYS A 32 -0.35 -6.61 -2.49
CA CYS A 32 -0.21 -5.40 -1.69
C CYS A 32 1.15 -5.31 -1.01
N GLY A 33 1.40 -4.16 -0.39
CA GLY A 33 2.59 -3.95 0.40
C GLY A 33 2.79 -2.50 0.76
N TYR A 34 3.89 -2.25 1.45
CA TYR A 34 4.33 -0.92 1.76
C TYR A 34 5.84 -0.78 1.72
N SER A 35 6.30 0.43 1.50
CA SER A 35 7.71 0.81 1.60
C SER A 35 7.85 2.08 2.44
N GLU A 36 8.82 2.09 3.34
CA GLU A 36 9.19 3.28 4.11
C GLU A 36 10.57 3.81 3.69
N TYR A 37 10.64 5.11 3.46
CA TYR A 37 11.86 5.81 3.12
C TYR A 37 12.11 6.94 4.10
N ASP A 38 13.36 7.04 4.58
CA ASP A 38 13.83 8.13 5.41
C ASP A 38 15.06 8.77 4.76
N HIS A 39 14.98 10.07 4.46
CA HIS A 39 16.11 10.87 3.95
C HIS A 39 16.88 10.24 2.76
N GLY A 40 16.20 9.51 1.87
CA GLY A 40 16.83 8.84 0.73
C GLY A 40 17.30 7.41 1.00
N ARG A 41 16.79 6.78 2.05
CA ARG A 41 17.11 5.39 2.37
C ARG A 41 15.84 4.60 2.60
N LEU A 42 15.72 3.43 1.96
CA LEU A 42 14.69 2.46 2.32
C LEU A 42 14.98 1.96 3.73
N THR A 43 14.02 2.14 4.63
CA THR A 43 14.14 1.72 6.02
C THR A 43 13.36 0.45 6.31
N ASP A 44 12.22 0.28 5.65
CA ASP A 44 11.33 -0.87 5.83
C ASP A 44 10.56 -1.16 4.54
N HIS A 45 10.23 -2.41 4.30
CA HIS A 45 9.45 -2.85 3.14
C HIS A 45 8.83 -4.21 3.43
N GLU A 46 7.56 -4.35 3.08
CA GLU A 46 6.84 -5.62 3.11
C GLU A 46 5.94 -5.74 1.90
N SER A 47 5.73 -6.98 1.44
CA SER A 47 4.81 -7.32 0.37
C SER A 47 4.03 -8.55 0.74
N ASP A 48 2.73 -8.49 0.53
CA ASP A 48 1.80 -9.54 0.92
C ASP A 48 0.62 -9.59 -0.07
N GLU A 49 -0.38 -10.42 0.22
CA GLU A 49 -1.62 -10.51 -0.55
C GLU A 49 -2.76 -9.82 0.23
N ILE A 50 -3.70 -9.21 -0.49
CA ILE A 50 -4.87 -8.57 0.10
C ILE A 50 -5.79 -9.67 0.62
N GLU A 51 -6.20 -9.53 1.87
CA GLU A 51 -7.20 -10.39 2.48
C GLU A 51 -8.57 -9.73 2.30
N PHE A 52 -9.54 -10.54 1.87
CA PHE A 52 -10.92 -10.13 1.64
C PHE A 52 -11.87 -10.88 2.58
N SER A 53 -13.04 -10.32 2.83
CA SER A 53 -14.11 -10.98 3.56
C SER A 53 -14.65 -12.20 2.80
N ASP A 54 -15.01 -13.25 3.53
CA ASP A 54 -15.67 -14.43 2.93
C ASP A 54 -17.03 -14.09 2.32
N GLU A 55 -17.73 -13.11 2.90
CA GLU A 55 -19.05 -12.65 2.44
C GLU A 55 -18.94 -11.32 1.70
N GLU A 56 -19.83 -11.13 0.72
CA GLU A 56 -20.01 -9.85 0.03
C GLU A 56 -20.83 -8.89 0.90
N ASN A 57 -20.50 -7.60 0.83
CA ASN A 57 -21.26 -6.54 1.46
C ASN A 57 -22.56 -6.23 0.69
N GLU A 58 -23.33 -5.25 1.16
CA GLU A 58 -24.63 -4.89 0.58
C GLU A 58 -24.56 -4.42 -0.88
N ASP A 59 -23.37 -4.03 -1.35
CA ASP A 59 -23.12 -3.57 -2.72
C ASP A 59 -22.59 -4.70 -3.63
N GLY A 60 -22.42 -5.91 -3.11
CA GLY A 60 -21.93 -7.08 -3.86
C GLY A 60 -20.41 -7.09 -4.03
N PHE A 61 -19.66 -6.45 -3.14
CA PHE A 61 -18.20 -6.48 -3.13
C PHE A 61 -17.69 -7.13 -1.85
N GLN A 62 -16.54 -7.81 -1.91
CA GLN A 62 -15.86 -8.28 -0.70
C GLN A 62 -15.09 -7.13 -0.07
N ASP A 63 -15.25 -6.94 1.24
CA ASP A 63 -14.53 -5.93 1.99
C ASP A 63 -13.09 -6.37 2.23
N VAL A 64 -12.15 -5.42 2.21
CA VAL A 64 -10.76 -5.71 2.60
C VAL A 64 -10.70 -5.94 4.11
N THR A 65 -10.16 -7.08 4.52
CA THR A 65 -10.02 -7.50 5.92
C THR A 65 -8.57 -7.51 6.39
N GLY A 66 -7.61 -7.37 5.48
CA GLY A 66 -6.20 -7.33 5.81
C GLY A 66 -5.31 -7.14 4.57
N PRO A 67 -4.00 -6.96 4.76
CA PRO A 67 -3.29 -6.87 6.05
C PRO A 67 -3.55 -5.56 6.82
N ASP A 68 -3.24 -5.51 8.13
CA ASP A 68 -3.50 -4.35 9.01
C ASP A 68 -3.02 -3.00 8.43
N TYR A 69 -1.85 -2.99 7.78
CA TYR A 69 -1.29 -1.77 7.19
C TYR A 69 -2.11 -1.23 6.01
N ILE A 70 -2.88 -2.09 5.33
CA ILE A 70 -3.84 -1.70 4.30
C ILE A 70 -5.06 -1.06 4.95
N LEU A 71 -5.60 -1.66 6.01
CA LEU A 71 -6.76 -1.13 6.73
C LEU A 71 -6.49 0.26 7.33
N ASP A 72 -5.30 0.45 7.91
CA ASP A 72 -4.89 1.74 8.51
C ASP A 72 -4.70 2.85 7.47
N SER A 73 -4.27 2.48 6.25
CA SER A 73 -3.84 3.45 5.24
C SER A 73 -4.84 3.68 4.11
N LEU A 74 -5.71 2.70 3.83
CA LEU A 74 -6.67 2.71 2.72
C LEU A 74 -8.10 2.40 3.22
N PRO A 75 -8.74 3.32 3.97
CA PRO A 75 -10.08 3.09 4.51
C PRO A 75 -11.19 3.01 3.43
N HIS A 76 -10.88 3.35 2.19
CA HIS A 76 -11.78 3.29 1.03
C HIS A 76 -11.09 2.57 -0.13
N TYR A 77 -10.75 1.30 0.08
CA TYR A 77 -10.29 0.44 -1.01
C TYR A 77 -11.48 0.09 -1.91
N GLY A 78 -11.33 0.27 -3.23
CA GLY A 78 -12.45 0.25 -4.19
C GLY A 78 -13.01 1.65 -4.43
N GLY A 79 -12.74 2.21 -5.60
CA GLY A 79 -13.15 3.57 -5.99
C GLY A 79 -14.60 3.69 -6.43
#